data_AF-A0A935HJP2-F1
#
_entry.id   AF-A0A935HJP2-F1
#
_cell.length_a   1.000
_cell.length_b   1.000
_cell.length_c   1.000
_cell.angle_alpha   90.00
_cell.angle_beta   90.00
_cell.angle_gamma   90.00
#
_symmetry.space_group_name_H-M   'P 1'
#
loop_
_entity.id
_entity.type
_entity.pdbx_description
1 polymer ?
#
loop_
_entity_poly.entity_id
_entity_poly.type
_entity_poly.pdbx_seq_one_letter_code
_entity_poly.pdbx_strand_id
1 'polypeptide(L)'
;MNTVRSRLRWVSISQIVQLVLGLLIVLWAGSYWCAHLGQTHLVVYGAIIHLYGIGLLSVSVVQLVRLAGIDYNAPVLIVQHELQSLRKLRTMCERTLLFLGFIVWIPFAFIALRAIGLDVWLSSPATLWWNLGVSVIIGALVIWLSYRFNHKFEHDSAGAALRAAQAELDDFKE
;
A
#
# COMPACT_ATOMS: atom_id res chain seq x y z
N MET A 1 -3.77 -28.43 4.59
CA MET A 1 -4.23 -27.45 5.64
C MET A 1 -3.20 -26.42 6.13
N ASN A 2 -1.88 -26.73 6.24
CA ASN A 2 -0.88 -25.82 6.84
C ASN A 2 -0.49 -24.59 5.98
N THR A 3 -0.61 -24.68 4.66
CA THR A 3 -0.24 -23.64 3.69
C THR A 3 -1.22 -22.47 3.64
N VAL A 4 -2.50 -22.72 3.87
CA VAL A 4 -3.55 -21.68 3.92
C VAL A 4 -3.37 -20.81 5.18
N ARG A 5 -3.06 -21.43 6.32
CA ARG A 5 -2.80 -20.74 7.60
C ARG A 5 -1.55 -19.87 7.54
N SER A 6 -0.47 -20.35 6.90
CA SER A 6 0.77 -19.57 6.77
C SER A 6 0.61 -18.36 5.84
N ARG A 7 -0.13 -18.50 4.71
CA ARG A 7 -0.45 -17.37 3.83
C ARG A 7 -1.34 -16.33 4.51
N LEU A 8 -2.33 -16.75 5.29
CA LEU A 8 -3.18 -15.85 6.09
C LEU A 8 -2.36 -15.09 7.15
N ARG A 9 -1.39 -15.74 7.81
CA ARG A 9 -0.48 -15.08 8.76
C ARG A 9 0.37 -14.01 8.10
N TRP A 10 0.96 -14.30 6.93
CA TRP A 10 1.78 -13.32 6.21
C TRP A 10 0.99 -12.08 5.79
N VAL A 11 -0.22 -12.26 5.26
CA VAL A 11 -1.11 -11.14 4.91
C VAL A 11 -1.49 -10.33 6.15
N SER A 12 -1.74 -10.99 7.28
CA SER A 12 -2.07 -10.32 8.54
C SER A 12 -0.89 -9.49 9.06
N ILE A 13 0.33 -10.03 8.98
CA ILE A 13 1.55 -9.32 9.42
C ILE A 13 1.78 -8.07 8.57
N SER A 14 1.71 -8.17 7.23
CA SER A 14 1.88 -6.99 6.38
C SER A 14 0.86 -5.90 6.71
N GLN A 15 -0.37 -6.30 7.05
CA GLN A 15 -1.43 -5.38 7.38
C GLN A 15 -1.22 -4.67 8.72
N ILE A 16 -0.73 -5.40 9.72
CA ILE A 16 -0.34 -4.85 11.02
C ILE A 16 0.81 -3.86 10.85
N VAL A 17 1.84 -4.22 10.07
CA VAL A 17 2.96 -3.31 9.79
C VAL A 17 2.48 -2.04 9.10
N GLN A 18 1.62 -2.17 8.09
CA GLN A 18 1.05 -1.01 7.40
C GLN A 18 0.19 -0.14 8.34
N LEU A 19 -0.56 -0.76 9.26
CA LEU A 19 -1.37 -0.04 10.25
C LEU A 19 -0.48 0.76 11.20
N VAL A 20 0.55 0.13 11.77
CA VAL A 20 1.51 0.78 12.68
C VAL A 20 2.24 1.90 11.97
N LEU A 21 2.72 1.66 10.74
CA LEU A 21 3.41 2.67 9.96
C LEU A 21 2.50 3.85 9.62
N GLY A 22 1.25 3.58 9.19
CA GLY A 22 0.24 4.61 8.95
C GLY A 22 -0.02 5.45 10.18
N LEU A 23 -0.16 4.82 11.35
CA LEU A 23 -0.37 5.53 12.63
C LEU A 23 0.82 6.43 12.99
N LEU A 24 2.05 5.91 12.88
CA LEU A 24 3.26 6.69 13.15
C LEU A 24 3.37 7.90 12.22
N ILE A 25 3.10 7.71 10.92
CA ILE A 25 3.09 8.80 9.92
C ILE A 25 2.03 9.85 10.29
N VAL A 26 0.82 9.42 10.64
CA VAL A 26 -0.29 10.32 11.01
C VAL A 26 0.09 11.18 12.22
N LEU A 27 0.59 10.56 13.29
CA LEU A 27 0.96 11.27 14.51
C LEU A 27 2.13 12.22 14.28
N TRP A 28 3.17 11.76 13.59
CA TRP A 28 4.35 12.57 13.30
C TRP A 28 4.03 13.74 12.38
N ALA A 29 3.40 13.47 11.24
CA ALA A 29 3.06 14.51 10.28
C ALA A 29 2.05 15.49 10.88
N GLY A 30 1.04 14.98 11.58
CA GLY A 30 0.06 15.75 12.35
C GLY A 30 0.70 16.76 13.29
N SER A 31 1.64 16.30 14.11
CA SER A 31 2.43 17.17 14.99
C SER A 31 3.28 18.17 14.21
N TYR A 32 3.92 17.73 13.13
CA TYR A 32 4.84 18.54 12.34
C TYR A 32 4.18 19.78 11.73
N TRP A 33 3.08 19.65 10.99
CA TRP A 33 2.46 20.81 10.34
C TRP A 33 1.82 21.76 11.36
N CYS A 34 1.29 21.24 12.48
CA CYS A 34 0.79 22.05 13.60
C CYS A 34 1.90 22.88 14.26
N ALA A 35 3.12 22.34 14.36
CA ALA A 35 4.28 23.07 14.88
C ALA A 35 4.81 24.14 13.91
N HIS A 36 4.42 24.10 12.63
CA HIS A 36 4.96 24.96 11.56
C HIS A 36 3.90 25.86 10.92
N LEU A 37 2.79 26.17 11.60
CA LEU A 37 1.68 26.98 11.05
C LEU A 37 2.08 28.35 10.49
N GLY A 38 3.22 28.91 10.92
CA GLY A 38 3.77 30.16 10.38
C GLY A 38 4.51 30.04 9.05
N GLN A 39 4.73 28.82 8.53
CA GLN A 39 5.47 28.55 7.29
C GLN A 39 4.59 27.72 6.34
N THR A 40 3.87 28.40 5.45
CA THR A 40 2.83 27.79 4.59
C THR A 40 3.32 26.57 3.81
N HIS A 41 4.53 26.59 3.26
CA HIS A 41 5.08 25.45 2.50
C HIS A 41 5.30 24.21 3.37
N LEU A 42 5.77 24.38 4.61
CA LEU A 42 5.97 23.27 5.55
C LEU A 42 4.63 22.69 6.05
N VAL A 43 3.62 23.57 6.21
CA VAL A 43 2.26 23.13 6.51
C VAL A 43 1.72 22.26 5.38
N VAL A 44 1.87 22.69 4.13
CA VAL A 44 1.42 21.93 2.96
C VAL A 44 2.14 20.57 2.88
N TYR A 45 3.46 20.53 3.10
CA TYR A 45 4.21 19.27 3.08
C TYR A 45 3.73 18.30 4.16
N GLY A 46 3.61 18.78 5.41
CA GLY A 46 3.13 17.94 6.51
C GLY A 46 1.68 17.50 6.31
N ALA A 47 0.80 18.36 5.78
CA ALA A 47 -0.58 18.01 5.48
C ALA A 47 -0.69 16.92 4.40
N ILE A 48 0.12 16.99 3.33
CA ILE A 48 0.15 15.96 2.29
C ILE A 48 0.57 14.60 2.88
N ILE A 49 1.64 14.58 3.68
CA ILE A 49 2.12 13.34 4.32
C ILE A 49 1.07 12.81 5.32
N HIS A 50 0.41 13.71 6.06
CA HIS A 50 -0.62 13.35 7.01
C HIS A 50 -1.81 12.67 6.32
N LEU A 51 -2.33 13.26 5.23
CA LEU A 51 -3.41 12.67 4.43
C LEU A 51 -3.01 11.30 3.85
N TYR A 52 -1.76 11.16 3.40
CA TYR A 52 -1.24 9.87 2.93
C TYR A 52 -1.21 8.81 4.04
N GLY A 53 -0.76 9.18 5.25
CA GLY A 53 -0.79 8.32 6.42
C GLY A 53 -2.22 7.88 6.79
N ILE A 54 -3.20 8.79 6.72
CA ILE A 54 -4.62 8.46 6.92
C ILE A 54 -5.09 7.46 5.87
N GLY A 55 -4.68 7.62 4.62
CA GLY A 55 -4.98 6.66 3.54
C GLY A 55 -4.42 5.26 3.83
N LEU A 56 -3.14 5.16 4.21
CA LEU A 56 -2.51 3.90 4.61
C LEU A 56 -3.27 3.23 5.76
N LEU A 57 -3.59 4.00 6.81
CA LEU A 57 -4.28 3.52 8.00
C LEU A 57 -5.72 3.08 7.69
N SER A 58 -6.46 3.84 6.89
CA SER A 58 -7.83 3.52 6.48
C SER A 58 -7.89 2.24 5.67
N VAL A 59 -7.01 2.09 4.67
CA VAL A 59 -6.87 0.85 3.89
C VAL A 59 -6.47 -0.30 4.81
N SER A 60 -5.58 -0.03 5.78
CA SER A 60 -5.18 -1.02 6.77
C SER A 60 -6.34 -1.61 7.56
N VAL A 61 -7.13 -0.72 8.16
CA VAL A 61 -8.29 -1.04 8.99
C VAL A 61 -9.38 -1.74 8.18
N VAL A 62 -9.72 -1.23 6.99
CA VAL A 62 -10.78 -1.82 6.16
C VAL A 62 -10.47 -3.28 5.80
N GLN A 63 -9.22 -3.62 5.45
CA GLN A 63 -8.89 -5.01 5.14
C GLN A 63 -8.88 -5.89 6.40
N LEU A 64 -8.41 -5.41 7.55
CA LEU A 64 -8.44 -6.17 8.81
C LEU A 64 -9.88 -6.48 9.24
N VAL A 65 -10.76 -5.47 9.20
CA VAL A 65 -12.18 -5.62 9.55
C VAL A 65 -12.86 -6.62 8.61
N ARG A 66 -12.63 -6.49 7.29
CA ARG A 66 -13.24 -7.43 6.35
C ARG A 66 -12.67 -8.84 6.46
N LEU A 67 -11.38 -9.00 6.74
CA LEU A 67 -10.76 -10.31 6.95
C LEU A 67 -11.32 -10.99 8.21
N ALA A 68 -11.55 -10.21 9.28
CA ALA A 68 -12.15 -10.69 10.52
C ALA A 68 -13.64 -11.08 10.37
N GLY A 69 -14.34 -10.50 9.40
CA GLY A 69 -15.76 -10.76 9.15
C GLY A 69 -16.06 -11.96 8.24
N ILE A 70 -15.05 -12.63 7.67
CA ILE A 70 -15.26 -13.80 6.80
C ILE A 70 -15.73 -14.98 7.65
N ASP A 71 -16.92 -15.50 7.36
CA ASP A 71 -17.38 -16.77 7.95
C ASP A 71 -16.73 -17.95 7.21
N TYR A 72 -15.70 -18.52 7.83
CA TYR A 72 -14.99 -19.68 7.31
C TYR A 72 -15.82 -20.98 7.35
N ASN A 73 -17.01 -20.97 7.96
CA ASN A 73 -17.93 -22.11 7.96
C ASN A 73 -18.94 -22.07 6.80
N ALA A 74 -18.97 -20.97 6.02
CA ALA A 74 -19.83 -20.84 4.86
C ALA A 74 -19.36 -21.74 3.69
N PRO A 75 -20.26 -22.10 2.74
CA PRO A 75 -19.90 -22.82 1.52
C PRO A 75 -18.70 -22.18 0.80
N VAL A 76 -17.77 -23.01 0.33
CA VAL A 76 -16.49 -22.58 -0.27
C VAL A 76 -16.66 -21.53 -1.37
N LEU A 77 -17.73 -21.62 -2.17
CA LEU A 77 -18.06 -20.65 -3.22
C LEU A 77 -18.31 -19.23 -2.69
N ILE A 78 -18.94 -19.09 -1.52
CA ILE A 78 -19.22 -17.79 -0.89
C ILE A 78 -17.91 -17.18 -0.39
N VAL A 79 -17.11 -17.97 0.33
CA VAL A 79 -15.79 -17.54 0.83
C VAL A 79 -14.86 -17.14 -0.33
N GLN A 80 -14.87 -17.89 -1.44
CA GLN A 80 -14.09 -17.55 -2.63
C GLN A 80 -14.53 -16.24 -3.28
N HIS A 81 -15.83 -16.01 -3.41
CA HIS A 81 -16.36 -14.78 -3.99
C HIS A 81 -16.03 -13.54 -3.13
N GLU A 82 -16.18 -13.65 -1.81
CA GLU A 82 -15.79 -12.59 -0.87
C GLU A 82 -14.30 -12.29 -0.96
N LEU A 83 -13.45 -13.32 -0.98
CA LEU A 83 -12.00 -13.17 -1.14
C LEU A 83 -11.61 -12.54 -2.48
N GLN A 84 -12.30 -12.85 -3.58
CA GLN A 84 -12.06 -12.22 -4.89
C GLN A 84 -12.42 -10.73 -4.88
N SER A 85 -13.57 -10.37 -4.30
CA SER A 85 -13.99 -8.97 -4.16
C SER A 85 -12.98 -8.16 -3.32
N LEU A 86 -12.49 -8.77 -2.25
CA LEU A 86 -11.46 -8.23 -1.37
C LEU A 86 -10.14 -8.02 -2.10
N ARG A 87 -9.69 -9.00 -2.87
CA ARG A 87 -8.48 -8.87 -3.68
C ARG A 87 -8.58 -7.73 -4.68
N LYS A 88 -9.71 -7.57 -5.36
CA LYS A 88 -9.89 -6.49 -6.34
C LYS A 88 -9.80 -5.11 -5.68
N LEU A 89 -10.52 -4.91 -4.57
CA LEU A 89 -10.46 -3.66 -3.81
C LEU A 89 -9.05 -3.38 -3.29
N ARG A 90 -8.40 -4.40 -2.71
CA ARG A 90 -7.04 -4.33 -2.19
C ARG A 90 -6.06 -3.89 -3.28
N THR A 91 -6.05 -4.57 -4.42
CA THR A 91 -5.14 -4.24 -5.55
C THR A 91 -5.35 -2.82 -6.04
N MET A 92 -6.59 -2.33 -6.10
CA MET A 92 -6.86 -0.94 -6.49
C MET A 92 -6.33 0.06 -5.46
N CYS A 93 -6.65 -0.13 -4.18
CA CYS A 93 -6.22 0.75 -3.10
C CYS A 93 -4.69 0.76 -2.92
N GLU A 94 -4.05 -0.41 -2.90
CA GLU A 94 -2.60 -0.53 -2.78
C GLU A 94 -1.89 0.13 -3.95
N ARG A 95 -2.43 0.03 -5.17
CA ARG A 95 -1.79 0.68 -6.32
C ARG A 95 -1.94 2.19 -6.31
N THR A 96 -3.09 2.71 -5.89
CA THR A 96 -3.26 4.15 -5.68
C THR A 96 -2.34 4.66 -4.59
N LEU A 97 -2.21 3.95 -3.46
CA LEU A 97 -1.28 4.31 -2.40
C LEU A 97 0.18 4.23 -2.86
N LEU A 98 0.55 3.22 -3.64
CA LEU A 98 1.89 3.11 -4.22
C LEU A 98 2.23 4.32 -5.11
N PHE A 99 1.29 4.71 -5.98
CA PHE A 99 1.44 5.92 -6.81
C PHE A 99 1.62 7.18 -5.97
N LEU A 100 0.72 7.38 -5.00
CA LEU A 100 0.79 8.51 -4.08
C LEU A 100 2.09 8.49 -3.27
N GLY A 101 2.64 7.32 -2.95
CA GLY A 101 3.94 7.17 -2.31
C GLY A 101 5.08 7.83 -3.07
N PHE A 102 5.10 7.73 -4.41
CA PHE A 102 6.10 8.43 -5.25
C PHE A 102 5.96 9.96 -5.19
N ILE A 103 4.74 10.46 -5.01
CA ILE A 103 4.47 11.90 -4.88
C ILE A 103 4.82 12.37 -3.47
N VAL A 104 4.39 11.63 -2.44
CA VAL A 104 4.58 11.93 -1.01
C VAL A 104 6.05 11.85 -0.60
N TRP A 105 6.87 11.12 -1.34
CA TRP A 105 8.33 11.11 -1.15
C TRP A 105 8.93 12.53 -1.22
N ILE A 106 8.38 13.42 -2.05
CA ILE A 106 8.91 14.77 -2.25
C ILE A 106 8.77 15.64 -0.98
N PRO A 107 7.55 15.86 -0.42
CA PRO A 107 7.42 16.62 0.81
C PRO A 107 8.18 15.97 1.96
N PHE A 108 8.29 14.64 1.99
CA PHE A 108 9.08 13.94 3.00
C PHE A 108 10.58 14.28 2.89
N ALA A 109 11.16 14.20 1.69
CA ALA A 109 12.55 14.57 1.44
C ALA A 109 12.81 16.06 1.74
N PHE A 110 11.87 16.94 1.43
CA PHE A 110 12.03 18.38 1.66
C PHE A 110 11.97 18.74 3.14
N ILE A 111 11.10 18.08 3.91
CA ILE A 111 11.12 18.19 5.38
C ILE A 111 12.45 17.68 5.96
N ALA A 112 12.98 16.58 5.44
CA ALA A 112 14.28 16.04 5.88
C ALA A 112 15.44 17.00 5.58
N LEU A 113 15.46 17.60 4.39
CA LEU A 113 16.46 18.63 4.02
C LEU A 113 16.31 19.88 4.90
N ARG A 114 15.07 20.28 5.22
CA ARG A 114 14.83 21.40 6.14
C ARG A 114 15.40 21.13 7.53
N ALA A 115 15.34 19.88 8.01
CA ALA A 115 15.88 19.49 9.32
C ALA A 115 17.41 19.68 9.42
N ILE A 116 18.14 19.63 8.30
CA ILE A 116 19.58 19.95 8.23
C ILE A 116 19.86 21.41 7.84
N GLY A 117 18.85 22.27 7.86
CA GLY A 117 18.96 23.71 7.58
C GLY A 117 18.79 24.10 6.11
N LEU A 118 18.58 23.14 5.20
CA LEU A 118 18.40 23.40 3.77
C LEU A 118 16.93 23.53 3.41
N ASP A 119 16.46 24.76 3.21
CA ASP A 119 15.10 25.00 2.71
C ASP A 119 15.09 25.05 1.18
N VAL A 120 14.65 23.95 0.56
CA VAL A 120 14.57 23.81 -0.91
C VAL A 120 13.57 24.79 -1.51
N TRP A 121 12.50 25.12 -0.79
CA TRP A 121 11.50 26.06 -1.26
C TRP A 121 12.08 27.47 -1.41
N LEU A 122 12.93 27.89 -0.46
CA LEU A 122 13.57 29.21 -0.50
C LEU A 122 14.78 29.27 -1.45
N SER A 123 15.52 28.17 -1.59
CA SER A 123 16.74 28.13 -2.40
C SER A 123 16.47 27.90 -3.89
N SER A 124 15.59 26.97 -4.24
CA SER A 124 15.27 26.66 -5.65
C SER A 124 13.87 26.04 -5.79
N PRO A 125 12.82 26.88 -5.97
CA PRO A 125 11.45 26.40 -6.19
C PRO A 125 11.31 25.50 -7.43
N ALA A 126 12.15 25.70 -8.46
CA ALA A 126 12.16 24.90 -9.67
C ALA A 126 12.47 23.41 -9.40
N THR A 127 13.26 23.13 -8.34
CA THR A 127 13.60 21.77 -7.93
C THR A 127 12.37 20.98 -7.50
N LEU A 128 11.37 21.64 -6.90
CA LEU A 128 10.09 21.01 -6.54
C LEU A 128 9.37 20.49 -7.78
N TRP A 129 9.20 21.36 -8.78
CA TRP A 129 8.47 21.02 -9.99
C TRP A 129 9.15 19.93 -10.81
N TRP A 130 10.49 19.97 -10.88
CA TRP A 130 11.27 18.91 -11.54
C TRP A 130 11.11 17.57 -10.83
N ASN A 131 11.28 17.52 -9.51
CA ASN A 131 11.10 16.30 -8.74
C ASN A 131 9.66 15.78 -8.84
N LEU A 132 8.67 16.66 -8.83
CA LEU A 132 7.27 16.29 -9.02
C LEU A 132 7.02 15.66 -10.39
N GLY A 133 7.55 16.25 -11.46
CA GLY A 133 7.48 15.69 -12.80
C GLY A 133 8.11 14.31 -12.89
N VAL A 134 9.34 14.16 -12.36
CA VAL A 134 10.06 12.87 -12.34
C VAL A 134 9.30 11.82 -11.52
N SER A 135 8.81 12.16 -10.32
CA SER A 135 8.03 11.24 -9.48
C SER A 135 6.75 10.78 -10.15
N VAL A 136 6.03 11.66 -10.83
CA VAL A 136 4.80 11.30 -11.57
C VAL A 136 5.13 10.36 -12.73
N ILE A 137 6.19 10.63 -13.49
CA ILE A 137 6.63 9.77 -14.60
C ILE A 137 7.03 8.39 -14.09
N ILE A 138 7.85 8.32 -13.05
CA ILE A 138 8.29 7.04 -12.45
C ILE A 138 7.09 6.29 -11.86
N GLY A 139 6.22 6.96 -11.11
CA GLY A 139 5.03 6.36 -10.54
C GLY A 139 4.08 5.81 -11.62
N ALA A 140 3.89 6.56 -12.70
CA ALA A 140 3.11 6.10 -13.85
C ALA A 140 3.76 4.91 -14.55
N LEU A 141 5.09 4.91 -14.71
CA LEU A 141 5.83 3.80 -15.31
C LEU A 141 5.72 2.53 -14.45
N VAL A 142 5.88 2.63 -13.12
CA VAL A 142 5.73 1.50 -12.20
C VAL A 142 4.31 0.93 -12.25
N ILE A 143 3.29 1.79 -12.28
CA ILE A 143 1.90 1.38 -12.46
C ILE A 143 1.70 0.68 -13.81
N TRP A 144 2.22 1.27 -14.87
CA TRP A 144 2.09 0.71 -16.22
C TRP A 144 2.76 -0.66 -16.31
N LEU A 145 3.96 -0.81 -15.77
CA LEU A 145 4.67 -2.09 -15.66
C LEU A 145 3.86 -3.09 -14.85
N SER A 146 3.25 -2.68 -13.73
CA SER A 146 2.42 -3.58 -12.90
C SER A 146 1.23 -4.14 -13.68
N TYR A 147 0.57 -3.31 -14.50
CA TYR A 147 -0.46 -3.80 -15.41
C TYR A 147 0.10 -4.69 -16.51
N ARG A 148 1.22 -4.28 -17.09
CA ARG A 148 1.83 -4.97 -18.23
C ARG A 148 2.28 -6.38 -17.86
N PHE A 149 2.70 -6.63 -16.63
CA PHE A 149 3.25 -7.91 -16.18
C PHE A 149 2.31 -8.73 -15.28
N ASN A 150 1.13 -8.21 -14.91
CA ASN A 150 0.16 -8.92 -14.05
C ASN A 150 -0.30 -10.28 -14.63
N HIS A 151 -0.44 -10.38 -15.95
CA HIS A 151 -0.87 -11.59 -16.65
C HIS A 151 0.09 -12.78 -16.52
N LYS A 152 1.39 -12.53 -16.24
CA LYS A 152 2.38 -13.61 -16.02
C LYS A 152 2.26 -14.23 -14.63
N PHE A 153 1.89 -13.44 -13.62
CA PHE A 153 1.80 -13.90 -12.23
C PHE A 153 0.53 -14.72 -11.95
N GLU A 154 -0.61 -14.35 -12.52
CA GLU A 154 -1.86 -15.11 -12.34
C GLU A 154 -1.80 -16.51 -12.98
N HIS A 155 -1.18 -16.64 -14.16
CA HIS A 155 -1.03 -17.95 -14.81
C HIS A 155 -0.11 -18.91 -14.04
N ASP A 156 1.01 -18.42 -13.52
CA ASP A 156 1.96 -19.25 -12.77
C ASP A 156 1.41 -19.67 -11.40
N SER A 157 0.71 -18.77 -10.71
CA SER A 157 0.17 -19.06 -9.37
C SER A 157 -1.14 -19.86 -9.42
N ALA A 158 -2.01 -19.63 -10.42
CA ALA A 158 -3.17 -20.48 -10.66
C ALA A 158 -2.75 -21.88 -11.17
N GLY A 159 -1.77 -21.95 -12.07
CA GLY A 159 -1.21 -23.22 -12.57
C GLY A 159 -0.44 -24.00 -11.49
N ALA A 160 0.25 -23.32 -10.57
CA ALA A 160 0.86 -23.98 -9.41
C ALA A 160 -0.18 -24.48 -8.40
N ALA A 161 -1.25 -23.72 -8.15
CA ALA A 161 -2.34 -24.14 -7.27
C ALA A 161 -3.14 -25.32 -7.85
N LEU A 162 -3.39 -25.33 -9.17
CA LEU A 162 -4.03 -26.45 -9.87
C LEU A 162 -3.17 -27.71 -9.83
N ARG A 163 -1.86 -27.61 -10.09
CA ARG A 163 -0.92 -28.74 -9.98
C ARG A 163 -0.84 -29.30 -8.57
N ALA A 164 -0.88 -28.44 -7.55
CA ALA A 164 -0.91 -28.87 -6.15
C ALA A 164 -2.22 -29.58 -5.78
N ALA A 165 -3.36 -29.08 -6.26
CA ALA A 165 -4.66 -29.71 -6.03
C ALA A 165 -4.80 -31.05 -6.78
N GLN A 166 -4.24 -31.18 -7.99
CA GLN A 166 -4.19 -32.45 -8.71
C GLN A 166 -3.31 -33.48 -7.99
N ALA A 167 -2.13 -33.07 -7.51
CA ALA A 167 -1.25 -33.97 -6.75
C ALA A 167 -1.91 -34.48 -5.46
N GLU A 168 -2.68 -33.64 -4.75
CA GLU A 168 -3.41 -34.06 -3.54
C GLU A 168 -4.56 -35.04 -3.87
N LEU A 169 -5.21 -34.91 -5.03
CA LEU A 169 -6.28 -35.82 -5.46
C LEU A 169 -5.77 -37.17 -5.99
N ASP A 170 -4.57 -37.21 -6.56
CA ASP A 170 -3.93 -38.45 -6.98
C ASP A 170 -3.43 -39.27 -5.78
N ASP A 171 -3.01 -38.60 -4.69
CA ASP A 171 -2.58 -39.22 -3.43
C ASP A 171 -3.74 -39.92 -2.67
N PHE A 172 -5.00 -39.56 -2.95
CA PHE A 172 -6.19 -40.21 -2.38
C PHE A 172 -6.72 -41.38 -3.23
N LYS A 173 -6.14 -41.64 -4.40
CA LYS A 173 -6.55 -42.72 -5.31
C LYS A 173 -5.67 -43.97 -5.26
N GLU A 174 -4.54 -43.93 -4.56
CA GLU A 174 -3.77 -45.12 -4.14
C GLU A 174 -4.18 -45.59 -2.74
#